data_AF-A0A1J0RBP0-F1
#
_entry.id   AF-A0A1J0RBP0-F1
#
_cell.length_a   1.000
_cell.length_b   1.000
_cell.length_c   1.000
_cell.angle_alpha   90.00
_cell.angle_beta   90.00
_cell.angle_gamma   90.00
#
_symmetry.space_group_name_H-M   'P 1'
#
loop_
_entity.id
_entity.type
_entity.pdbx_description
1 polymer ?
#
loop_
_entity_poly.entity_id
_entity_poly.type
_entity_poly.pdbx_seq_one_letter_code
_entity_poly.pdbx_strand_id
1 'polypeptide(L)'
;MPTEATTGLNVHNFCLKKQSSREKYQAPGTKGHVLDQQASAQPVNPDRLAEYPRQKATKSGPTETMEKTSHQHGCTLAAATAAIVLLTAQPSSADSKALKVTGFEKLCETSTALKAVTKFSAHKIIEWHTTVKTLEDLAADLKAATAPRNGTRSKQTVALLLWLQKQSRANTNELASLAKKATFAATASAYAAGLFDQTTEIFYSATKASTSNSYCLEQESNTNKLAAATPLEGCLTAEGALKLPTEGADQTPPKVDKNKKAYSEANRQSVLGQDSKCRLTTTDNTNGGYVHSHGNVGTVTWAGGYLTFTAGDATAAAWADTSENYDKVPPMKAASKALAELKEMATAGNADTKTC
;
A
#
# COMPACT_ATOMS: atom_id res chain seq x y z
N MET A 1 29.69 63.23 11.65
CA MET A 1 28.96 64.51 11.54
C MET A 1 27.76 64.27 10.62
N PRO A 2 26.60 64.86 10.94
CA PRO A 2 25.35 64.23 11.43
C PRO A 2 24.44 63.69 10.27
N THR A 3 23.29 63.02 10.44
CA THR A 3 22.19 63.18 11.43
C THR A 3 21.27 61.94 11.45
N GLU A 4 20.56 61.81 12.58
CA GLU A 4 19.66 60.75 13.07
C GLU A 4 18.34 60.56 12.28
N ALA A 5 17.68 59.40 12.46
CA ALA A 5 16.38 59.33 13.16
C ALA A 5 15.83 57.89 13.29
N THR A 6 15.60 57.53 14.54
CA THR A 6 14.92 56.37 15.11
C THR A 6 13.41 56.41 14.85
N THR A 7 12.73 55.25 14.78
CA THR A 7 11.45 54.99 15.47
C THR A 7 11.02 53.53 15.29
N GLY A 8 10.85 52.82 16.40
CA GLY A 8 9.92 51.70 16.49
C GLY A 8 8.56 52.21 16.97
N LEU A 9 7.49 51.49 16.66
CA LEU A 9 6.29 51.46 17.50
C LEU A 9 5.47 50.19 17.27
N ASN A 10 4.94 49.71 18.38
CA ASN A 10 4.18 48.50 18.65
C ASN A 10 2.75 48.95 18.96
N VAL A 11 1.68 48.42 18.34
CA VAL A 11 0.32 48.54 18.90
C VAL A 11 -0.56 47.33 18.54
N HIS A 12 -1.06 46.73 19.61
CA HIS A 12 -2.13 45.74 19.75
C HIS A 12 -3.53 46.18 19.25
N ASN A 13 -4.44 45.19 19.26
CA ASN A 13 -5.90 45.29 19.39
C ASN A 13 -6.73 45.59 18.14
N PHE A 14 -7.39 44.55 17.62
CA PHE A 14 -8.85 44.59 17.47
C PHE A 14 -9.46 43.21 17.77
N CYS A 15 -9.99 43.05 18.97
CA CYS A 15 -10.94 42.02 19.36
C CYS A 15 -12.34 42.49 18.99
N LEU A 16 -13.16 41.64 18.35
CA LEU A 16 -14.61 41.66 18.56
C LEU A 16 -15.17 40.23 18.63
N LYS A 17 -15.70 39.92 19.81
CA LYS A 17 -16.55 38.78 20.17
C LYS A 17 -17.92 38.88 19.51
N LYS A 18 -18.48 37.70 19.16
CA LYS A 18 -19.85 37.18 19.42
C LYS A 18 -20.24 36.24 18.25
N GLN A 19 -20.93 35.12 18.40
CA GLN A 19 -21.66 34.56 19.54
C GLN A 19 -21.86 33.05 19.29
N SER A 20 -21.77 32.28 20.37
CA SER A 20 -22.27 30.91 20.47
C SER A 20 -23.79 30.89 20.29
N SER A 21 -24.29 30.08 19.36
CA SER A 21 -25.63 29.51 19.41
C SER A 21 -25.56 28.02 19.13
N ARG A 22 -25.83 27.24 20.19
CA ARG A 22 -26.26 25.84 20.08
C ARG A 22 -27.62 25.83 19.40
N GLU A 23 -27.71 25.29 18.20
CA GLU A 23 -28.99 24.83 17.65
C GLU A 23 -29.07 23.31 17.82
N LYS A 24 -30.00 22.90 18.67
CA LYS A 24 -30.55 21.55 18.70
C LYS A 24 -31.30 21.36 17.38
N TYR A 25 -30.80 20.52 16.49
CA TYR A 25 -31.62 20.02 15.38
C TYR A 25 -32.31 18.72 15.80
N GLN A 26 -33.60 18.88 16.04
CA GLN A 26 -34.59 17.82 16.18
C GLN A 26 -35.07 17.46 14.77
N ALA A 27 -35.04 16.17 14.44
CA ALA A 27 -35.41 15.66 13.12
C ALA A 27 -36.88 15.95 12.76
N PRO A 28 -37.17 16.32 11.50
CA PRO A 28 -38.47 16.09 10.88
C PRO A 28 -38.41 14.89 9.94
N GLY A 29 -39.43 14.04 10.06
CA GLY A 29 -39.57 12.80 9.31
C GLY A 29 -39.78 12.95 7.81
N THR A 30 -39.42 11.87 7.12
CA THR A 30 -40.06 11.27 5.95
C THR A 30 -40.77 12.19 4.96
N LYS A 31 -40.18 12.33 3.78
CA LYS A 31 -40.86 12.10 2.49
C LYS A 31 -39.84 11.61 1.47
N GLY A 32 -40.13 10.45 0.90
CA GLY A 32 -39.25 9.74 -0.01
C GLY A 32 -39.12 10.44 -1.36
N HIS A 33 -37.91 10.35 -1.91
CA HIS A 33 -37.70 10.33 -3.35
C HIS A 33 -36.85 9.11 -3.66
N VAL A 34 -37.48 8.15 -4.32
CA VAL A 34 -36.86 7.00 -4.97
C VAL A 34 -36.00 7.55 -6.11
N LEU A 35 -34.70 7.31 -6.04
CA LEU A 35 -33.78 7.46 -7.17
C LEU A 35 -33.46 6.03 -7.64
N ASP A 36 -34.12 5.64 -8.72
CA ASP A 36 -33.82 4.44 -9.48
C ASP A 36 -32.37 4.49 -9.97
N GLN A 37 -31.54 3.58 -9.47
CA GLN A 37 -30.33 3.13 -10.18
C GLN A 37 -30.62 1.74 -10.73
N GLN A 38 -30.99 1.69 -12.01
CA GLN A 38 -30.99 0.46 -12.78
C GLN A 38 -29.54 -0.03 -12.93
N ALA A 39 -29.21 -1.08 -12.19
CA ALA A 39 -28.11 -1.95 -12.47
C ALA A 39 -28.45 -2.80 -13.72
N SER A 40 -27.64 -2.68 -14.76
CA SER A 40 -27.68 -3.56 -15.93
C SER A 40 -27.12 -4.94 -15.57
N ALA A 41 -28.00 -5.85 -15.17
CA ALA A 41 -27.71 -7.29 -15.10
C ALA A 41 -28.30 -7.96 -16.36
N GLN A 42 -27.45 -8.56 -17.18
CA GLN A 42 -27.89 -9.43 -18.28
C GLN A 42 -28.34 -10.79 -17.71
N PRO A 43 -29.46 -11.37 -18.19
CA PRO A 43 -29.94 -12.67 -17.72
C PRO A 43 -29.21 -13.82 -18.44
N VAL A 44 -28.70 -14.79 -17.67
CA VAL A 44 -28.20 -16.07 -18.18
C VAL A 44 -29.34 -17.09 -18.17
N ASN A 45 -29.58 -17.66 -19.35
CA ASN A 45 -30.65 -18.61 -19.68
C ASN A 45 -30.41 -20.01 -19.05
N PRO A 46 -31.36 -20.58 -18.30
CA PRO A 46 -31.22 -21.90 -17.68
C PRO A 46 -31.85 -22.99 -18.57
N ASP A 47 -31.18 -23.34 -19.68
CA ASP A 47 -31.55 -24.52 -20.48
C ASP A 47 -30.30 -25.16 -21.10
N ARG A 48 -29.71 -26.12 -20.37
CA ARG A 48 -28.96 -27.26 -20.91
C ARG A 48 -28.62 -28.26 -19.80
N LEU A 49 -29.55 -29.18 -19.58
CA LEU A 49 -29.34 -30.45 -18.87
C LEU A 49 -29.12 -31.57 -19.89
N ALA A 50 -27.97 -32.24 -19.80
CA ALA A 50 -27.65 -33.58 -20.32
C ALA A 50 -26.19 -33.89 -19.90
N GLU A 51 -25.74 -35.05 -19.41
CA GLU A 51 -26.34 -36.33 -19.02
C GLU A 51 -25.19 -37.19 -18.42
N TYR A 52 -25.39 -37.74 -17.20
CA TYR A 52 -24.80 -38.99 -16.60
C TYR A 52 -23.28 -39.23 -16.40
N PRO A 53 -22.83 -40.22 -15.58
CA PRO A 53 -23.57 -41.13 -14.67
C PRO A 53 -23.09 -41.23 -13.20
N ARG A 54 -23.98 -41.82 -12.40
CA ARG A 54 -23.91 -42.32 -11.02
C ARG A 54 -22.61 -43.05 -10.62
N GLN A 55 -22.17 -42.83 -9.37
CA GLN A 55 -21.53 -43.87 -8.55
C GLN A 55 -22.26 -44.08 -7.22
N LYS A 56 -22.31 -45.35 -6.83
CA LYS A 56 -23.13 -45.93 -5.77
C LYS A 56 -22.64 -45.59 -4.36
N ALA A 57 -23.60 -45.46 -3.46
CA ALA A 57 -23.41 -45.37 -2.01
C ALA A 57 -22.95 -46.71 -1.40
N THR A 58 -22.08 -46.62 -0.39
CA THR A 58 -22.00 -47.58 0.72
C THR A 58 -21.97 -46.83 2.04
N LYS A 59 -22.92 -47.18 2.92
CA LYS A 59 -23.16 -46.66 4.27
C LYS A 59 -22.12 -47.21 5.26
N SER A 60 -21.70 -46.37 6.22
CA SER A 60 -21.63 -46.73 7.65
C SER A 60 -21.39 -45.48 8.49
N GLY A 61 -22.36 -45.11 9.34
CA GLY A 61 -22.15 -44.17 10.45
C GLY A 61 -21.35 -44.82 11.60
N PRO A 62 -21.17 -44.14 12.75
CA PRO A 62 -22.29 -43.61 13.53
C PRO A 62 -22.16 -42.15 14.01
N THR A 63 -23.31 -41.49 13.99
CA THR A 63 -23.92 -40.65 15.04
C THR A 63 -23.03 -40.03 16.11
N GLU A 64 -22.89 -38.70 16.08
CA GLU A 64 -22.85 -37.87 17.29
C GLU A 64 -23.62 -36.56 17.06
N THR A 65 -24.26 -36.13 18.15
CA THR A 65 -25.42 -35.25 18.30
C THR A 65 -25.15 -33.77 18.01
N MET A 66 -26.03 -33.14 17.22
CA MET A 66 -26.15 -31.68 17.15
C MET A 66 -26.94 -31.16 18.36
N GLU A 67 -26.26 -30.51 19.29
CA GLU A 67 -26.91 -29.64 20.27
C GLU A 67 -27.02 -28.23 19.71
N LYS A 68 -28.24 -27.70 19.75
CA LYS A 68 -28.64 -26.40 19.22
C LYS A 68 -28.88 -25.49 20.44
N THR A 69 -28.01 -24.52 20.68
CA THR A 69 -28.27 -23.44 21.64
C THR A 69 -28.15 -22.08 20.95
N SER A 70 -29.25 -21.34 21.06
CA SER A 70 -29.52 -20.01 20.50
C SER A 70 -29.42 -18.97 21.61
N HIS A 71 -29.02 -17.75 21.22
CA HIS A 71 -28.92 -16.50 21.98
C HIS A 71 -27.64 -16.39 22.85
N GLN A 72 -26.86 -15.31 22.86
CA GLN A 72 -27.28 -13.91 22.94
C GLN A 72 -26.14 -12.94 22.54
N HIS A 73 -26.50 -11.71 22.16
CA HIS A 73 -25.64 -10.60 21.70
C HIS A 73 -24.47 -10.22 22.62
N GLY A 74 -23.31 -9.95 22.01
CA GLY A 74 -22.20 -9.24 22.64
C GLY A 74 -21.08 -8.93 21.64
N CYS A 75 -20.83 -7.64 21.38
CA CYS A 75 -19.74 -7.15 20.55
C CYS A 75 -18.39 -7.69 21.02
N THR A 76 -17.68 -8.40 20.14
CA THR A 76 -16.21 -8.50 20.18
C THR A 76 -15.73 -8.74 18.76
N LEU A 77 -14.99 -7.78 18.19
CA LEU A 77 -14.19 -7.99 17.00
C LEU A 77 -13.09 -8.99 17.35
N ALA A 78 -13.36 -10.27 17.14
CA ALA A 78 -12.34 -11.30 17.22
C ALA A 78 -11.50 -11.24 15.94
N ALA A 79 -10.22 -10.89 16.09
CA ALA A 79 -9.22 -11.11 15.05
C ALA A 79 -9.21 -12.61 14.73
N ALA A 80 -9.64 -12.96 13.51
CA ALA A 80 -9.60 -14.32 13.03
C ALA A 80 -8.15 -14.69 12.69
N THR A 81 -7.39 -15.12 13.69
CA THR A 81 -6.14 -15.86 13.48
C THR A 81 -6.49 -17.21 12.86
N ALA A 82 -6.31 -17.34 11.54
CA ALA A 82 -6.40 -18.62 10.86
C ALA A 82 -5.22 -19.50 11.29
N ALA A 83 -5.45 -20.37 12.28
CA ALA A 83 -4.49 -21.39 12.67
C ALA A 83 -4.50 -22.51 11.61
N ILE A 84 -3.48 -22.53 10.74
CA ILE A 84 -3.23 -23.67 9.86
C ILE A 84 -2.63 -24.79 10.72
N VAL A 85 -3.44 -25.81 11.01
CA VAL A 85 -2.99 -27.06 11.64
C VAL A 85 -2.26 -27.90 10.58
N LEU A 86 -0.92 -27.85 10.57
CA LEU A 86 -0.09 -28.79 9.82
C LEU A 86 0.04 -30.09 10.61
N LEU A 87 -0.71 -31.12 10.19
CA LEU A 87 -0.57 -32.49 10.67
C LEU A 87 0.84 -33.02 10.36
N THR A 88 1.50 -33.54 11.39
CA THR A 88 2.87 -34.07 11.38
C THR A 88 2.92 -35.48 10.78
N ALA A 89 3.43 -35.58 9.55
CA ALA A 89 4.15 -36.75 9.08
C ALA A 89 5.40 -36.22 8.36
N GLN A 90 6.59 -36.46 8.93
CA GLN A 90 7.86 -35.97 8.41
C GLN A 90 8.54 -37.04 7.54
N PRO A 91 8.48 -36.95 6.20
CA PRO A 91 9.61 -37.39 5.41
C PRO A 91 10.78 -36.42 5.65
N SER A 92 11.95 -36.94 5.99
CA SER A 92 13.17 -36.16 6.16
C SER A 92 13.58 -35.56 4.81
N SER A 93 13.44 -34.24 4.61
CA SER A 93 13.88 -33.62 3.37
C SER A 93 15.39 -33.39 3.37
N ALA A 94 16.03 -33.87 2.30
CA ALA A 94 17.36 -33.48 1.86
C ALA A 94 17.40 -31.99 1.47
N ASP A 95 18.52 -31.33 1.76
CA ASP A 95 19.18 -30.18 1.11
C ASP A 95 18.40 -28.90 0.71
N SER A 96 17.16 -28.68 1.16
CA SER A 96 16.49 -27.39 0.86
C SER A 96 17.08 -26.22 1.65
N LYS A 97 17.43 -25.13 0.94
CA LYS A 97 18.20 -23.99 1.47
C LYS A 97 17.35 -22.93 2.17
N ALA A 98 17.86 -22.34 3.25
CA ALA A 98 17.34 -21.08 3.76
C ALA A 98 17.70 -19.94 2.81
N LEU A 99 17.00 -18.81 2.96
CA LEU A 99 17.42 -17.54 2.40
C LEU A 99 18.07 -16.70 3.49
N LYS A 100 19.11 -15.95 3.15
CA LYS A 100 19.73 -15.03 4.11
C LYS A 100 18.82 -13.84 4.38
N VAL A 101 18.84 -13.40 5.64
CA VAL A 101 18.03 -12.27 6.11
C VAL A 101 18.32 -10.98 5.33
N THR A 102 19.54 -10.77 4.83
CA THR A 102 19.89 -9.58 4.04
C THR A 102 19.07 -9.43 2.77
N GLY A 103 18.60 -10.52 2.15
CA GLY A 103 17.65 -10.42 1.04
C GLY A 103 16.32 -9.79 1.49
N PHE A 104 15.80 -10.23 2.62
CA PHE A 104 14.56 -9.73 3.18
C PHE A 104 14.69 -8.33 3.78
N GLU A 105 15.84 -7.98 4.37
CA GLU A 105 16.15 -6.61 4.82
C GLU A 105 15.95 -5.61 3.67
N LYS A 106 16.53 -5.90 2.50
CA LYS A 106 16.41 -5.01 1.32
C LYS A 106 14.99 -4.96 0.78
N LEU A 107 14.26 -6.06 0.86
CA LEU A 107 12.84 -6.11 0.54
C LEU A 107 12.01 -5.23 1.49
N CYS A 108 12.30 -5.26 2.80
CA CYS A 108 11.58 -4.52 3.83
C CYS A 108 11.92 -3.02 3.89
N GLU A 109 13.16 -2.67 3.59
CA GLU A 109 13.54 -1.29 3.29
C GLU A 109 12.73 -0.75 2.09
N THR A 110 12.55 -1.56 1.04
CA THR A 110 11.75 -1.19 -0.14
C THR A 110 10.27 -1.07 0.23
N SER A 111 9.73 -2.01 1.02
CA SER A 111 8.35 -1.95 1.55
C SER A 111 8.11 -0.65 2.34
N THR A 112 9.07 -0.24 3.17
CA THR A 112 9.00 1.04 3.91
C THR A 112 8.88 2.23 2.96
N ALA A 113 9.72 2.28 1.92
CA ALA A 113 9.67 3.35 0.93
C ALA A 113 8.33 3.35 0.16
N LEU A 114 7.81 2.18 -0.19
CA LEU A 114 6.51 2.04 -0.85
C LEU A 114 5.34 2.52 0.03
N LYS A 115 5.34 2.17 1.32
CA LYS A 115 4.34 2.66 2.29
C LYS A 115 4.37 4.18 2.43
N ALA A 116 5.54 4.80 2.31
CA ALA A 116 5.68 6.26 2.37
C ALA A 116 5.08 6.99 1.14
N VAL A 117 4.80 6.29 0.03
CA VAL A 117 4.15 6.90 -1.15
C VAL A 117 2.76 7.44 -0.80
N THR A 118 2.04 6.82 0.12
CA THR A 118 0.73 7.33 0.57
C THR A 118 0.85 8.71 1.21
N LYS A 119 1.84 8.91 2.10
CA LYS A 119 2.07 10.22 2.75
C LYS A 119 2.52 11.28 1.76
N PHE A 120 3.37 10.90 0.81
CA PHE A 120 3.79 11.79 -0.28
C PHE A 120 2.61 12.20 -1.17
N SER A 121 1.76 11.24 -1.52
CA SER A 121 0.54 11.47 -2.31
C SER A 121 -0.42 12.41 -1.59
N ALA A 122 -0.64 12.20 -0.29
CA ALA A 122 -1.47 13.08 0.54
C ALA A 122 -0.90 14.51 0.60
N HIS A 123 0.41 14.65 0.81
CA HIS A 123 1.07 15.96 0.81
C HIS A 123 0.83 16.71 -0.51
N LYS A 124 1.00 16.04 -1.66
CA LYS A 124 0.81 16.67 -2.97
C LYS A 124 -0.62 17.11 -3.23
N ILE A 125 -1.61 16.32 -2.82
CA ILE A 125 -3.01 16.73 -2.92
C ILE A 125 -3.28 17.96 -2.03
N ILE A 126 -2.79 17.97 -0.80
CA ILE A 126 -2.99 19.07 0.15
C ILE A 126 -2.31 20.37 -0.34
N GLU A 127 -1.07 20.27 -0.81
CA GLU A 127 -0.30 21.40 -1.37
C GLU A 127 -1.06 22.06 -2.53
N TRP A 128 -1.59 21.26 -3.43
CA TRP A 128 -2.30 21.75 -4.61
C TRP A 128 -3.68 22.31 -4.29
N HIS A 129 -4.43 21.64 -3.42
CA HIS A 129 -5.72 22.12 -2.94
C HIS A 129 -5.57 23.48 -2.25
N THR A 130 -4.50 23.67 -1.47
CA THR A 130 -4.20 24.96 -0.84
C THR A 130 -3.98 26.06 -1.88
N THR A 131 -3.28 25.75 -2.98
CA THR A 131 -3.07 26.68 -4.10
C THR A 131 -4.39 27.09 -4.76
N VAL A 132 -5.28 26.14 -5.04
CA VAL A 132 -6.63 26.42 -5.59
C VAL A 132 -7.40 27.35 -4.65
N LYS A 133 -7.41 27.03 -3.35
CA LYS A 133 -8.10 27.83 -2.33
C LYS A 133 -7.57 29.25 -2.26
N THR A 134 -6.25 29.45 -2.30
CA THR A 134 -5.64 30.79 -2.31
C THR A 134 -6.07 31.63 -3.52
N LEU A 135 -6.19 31.02 -4.71
CA LEU A 135 -6.68 31.72 -5.90
C LEU A 135 -8.16 32.11 -5.78
N GLU A 136 -8.99 31.23 -5.21
CA GLU A 136 -10.41 31.50 -4.97
C GLU A 136 -10.61 32.61 -3.94
N ASP A 137 -9.89 32.55 -2.81
CA ASP A 137 -9.92 33.56 -1.76
C ASP A 137 -9.45 34.92 -2.31
N LEU A 138 -8.36 34.96 -3.10
CA LEU A 138 -7.87 36.18 -3.76
C LEU A 138 -8.92 36.77 -4.74
N ALA A 139 -9.61 35.93 -5.50
CA ALA A 139 -10.66 36.38 -6.41
C ALA A 139 -11.86 36.97 -5.65
N ALA A 140 -12.22 36.37 -4.51
CA ALA A 140 -13.29 36.85 -3.64
C ALA A 140 -12.94 38.21 -3.00
N ASP A 141 -11.73 38.32 -2.44
CA ASP A 141 -11.22 39.55 -1.83
C ASP A 141 -11.13 40.69 -2.85
N LEU A 142 -10.59 40.41 -4.04
CA LEU A 142 -10.51 41.42 -5.10
C LEU A 142 -11.91 41.85 -5.56
N LYS A 143 -12.87 40.91 -5.67
CA LYS A 143 -14.25 41.23 -6.05
C LYS A 143 -14.93 42.12 -5.02
N ALA A 144 -14.68 41.89 -3.73
CA ALA A 144 -15.20 42.68 -2.62
C ALA A 144 -14.54 44.07 -2.55
N ALA A 145 -13.20 44.12 -2.60
CA ALA A 145 -12.43 45.36 -2.55
C ALA A 145 -12.74 46.31 -3.72
N THR A 146 -13.10 45.75 -4.87
CA THR A 146 -13.44 46.52 -6.08
C THR A 146 -14.94 46.65 -6.30
N ALA A 147 -15.77 46.33 -5.31
CA ALA A 147 -17.21 46.53 -5.41
C ALA A 147 -17.52 48.03 -5.64
N PRO A 148 -18.20 48.39 -6.74
CA PRO A 148 -18.45 49.80 -7.02
C PRO A 148 -19.42 50.36 -5.99
N ARG A 149 -19.07 51.49 -5.35
CA ARG A 149 -20.00 52.24 -4.50
C ARG A 149 -21.10 52.92 -5.32
N ASN A 150 -20.74 53.42 -6.50
CA ASN A 150 -21.61 53.93 -7.56
C ASN A 150 -20.99 53.54 -8.91
N GLY A 151 -21.78 53.16 -9.92
CA GLY A 151 -21.30 52.83 -11.26
C GLY A 151 -20.80 51.38 -11.46
N THR A 152 -19.93 51.15 -12.44
CA THR A 152 -19.43 49.81 -12.83
C THR A 152 -17.96 49.63 -12.46
N ARG A 153 -17.50 48.37 -12.34
CA ARG A 153 -16.08 48.06 -12.15
C ARG A 153 -15.27 48.50 -13.37
N SER A 154 -14.00 48.88 -13.16
CA SER A 154 -13.08 49.17 -14.25
C SER A 154 -12.87 47.93 -15.14
N LYS A 155 -12.57 48.14 -16.43
CA LYS A 155 -12.30 47.04 -17.37
C LYS A 155 -11.12 46.19 -16.91
N GLN A 156 -10.09 46.81 -16.34
CA GLN A 156 -8.90 46.13 -15.82
C GLN A 156 -9.26 45.20 -14.65
N THR A 157 -10.08 45.66 -13.71
CA THR A 157 -10.56 44.83 -12.60
C THR A 157 -11.39 43.65 -13.10
N VAL A 158 -12.29 43.88 -14.07
CA VAL A 158 -13.10 42.79 -14.65
C VAL A 158 -12.20 41.77 -15.34
N ALA A 159 -11.21 42.22 -16.12
CA ALA A 159 -10.25 41.34 -16.77
C ALA A 159 -9.44 40.50 -15.77
N LEU A 160 -8.96 41.11 -14.67
CA LEU A 160 -8.22 40.41 -13.62
C LEU A 160 -9.08 39.38 -12.89
N LEU A 161 -10.34 39.71 -12.58
CA LEU A 161 -11.28 38.76 -11.96
C LEU A 161 -11.59 37.57 -12.89
N LEU A 162 -11.78 37.82 -14.19
CA LEU A 162 -11.97 36.76 -15.19
C LEU A 162 -10.72 35.89 -15.34
N TRP A 163 -9.53 36.49 -15.30
CA TRP A 163 -8.27 35.76 -15.33
C TRP A 163 -8.11 34.87 -14.08
N LEU A 164 -8.35 35.39 -12.88
CA LEU A 164 -8.30 34.60 -11.64
C LEU A 164 -9.31 33.44 -11.65
N GLN A 165 -10.54 33.67 -12.14
CA GLN A 165 -11.54 32.62 -12.30
C GLN A 165 -11.10 31.55 -13.31
N LYS A 166 -10.51 31.95 -14.44
CA LYS A 166 -9.95 31.02 -15.42
C LYS A 166 -8.82 30.20 -14.81
N GLN A 167 -7.93 30.84 -14.04
CA GLN A 167 -6.79 30.18 -13.40
C GLN A 167 -7.24 29.21 -12.30
N SER A 168 -8.21 29.59 -11.46
CA SER A 168 -8.81 28.70 -10.47
C SER A 168 -9.42 27.46 -11.14
N ARG A 169 -10.23 27.62 -12.20
CA ARG A 169 -10.80 26.47 -12.94
C ARG A 169 -9.73 25.56 -13.55
N ALA A 170 -8.67 26.13 -14.13
CA ALA A 170 -7.56 25.35 -14.66
C ALA A 170 -6.88 24.53 -13.55
N ASN A 171 -6.59 25.17 -12.41
CA ASN A 171 -5.96 24.49 -11.27
C ASN A 171 -6.86 23.42 -10.62
N THR A 172 -8.18 23.61 -10.61
CA THR A 172 -9.13 22.59 -10.15
C THR A 172 -9.13 21.36 -11.05
N ASN A 173 -9.05 21.55 -12.37
CA ASN A 173 -8.93 20.42 -13.31
C ASN A 173 -7.61 19.67 -13.13
N GLU A 174 -6.51 20.39 -12.94
CA GLU A 174 -5.20 19.80 -12.62
C GLU A 174 -5.23 19.06 -11.29
N LEU A 175 -5.89 19.61 -10.26
CA LEU A 175 -6.08 18.93 -8.96
C LEU A 175 -6.79 17.58 -9.13
N ALA A 176 -7.82 17.50 -9.98
CA ALA A 176 -8.53 16.24 -10.21
C ALA A 176 -7.63 15.17 -10.86
N SER A 177 -6.81 15.59 -11.84
CA SER A 177 -5.84 14.70 -12.48
C SER A 177 -4.71 14.28 -11.52
N LEU A 178 -4.23 15.22 -10.68
CA LEU A 178 -3.24 14.96 -9.64
C LEU A 178 -3.77 13.96 -8.61
N ALA A 179 -5.01 14.16 -8.13
CA ALA A 179 -5.65 13.26 -7.19
C ALA A 179 -5.75 11.84 -7.77
N LYS A 180 -6.13 11.68 -9.05
CA LYS A 180 -6.17 10.38 -9.71
C LYS A 180 -4.80 9.68 -9.74
N LYS A 181 -3.74 10.40 -10.13
CA LYS A 181 -2.37 9.85 -10.14
C LYS A 181 -1.85 9.54 -8.75
N ALA A 182 -2.10 10.42 -7.79
CA ALA A 182 -1.72 10.26 -6.39
C ALA A 182 -2.39 9.03 -5.76
N THR A 183 -3.70 8.86 -5.96
CA THR A 183 -4.43 7.66 -5.51
C THR A 183 -3.86 6.40 -6.15
N PHE A 184 -3.65 6.40 -7.47
CA PHE A 184 -3.10 5.22 -8.14
C PHE A 184 -1.67 4.88 -7.66
N ALA A 185 -0.80 5.88 -7.49
CA ALA A 185 0.55 5.68 -6.97
C ALA A 185 0.54 5.12 -5.55
N ALA A 186 -0.31 5.65 -4.67
CA ALA A 186 -0.50 5.15 -3.31
C ALA A 186 -0.99 3.69 -3.32
N THR A 187 -2.02 3.38 -4.10
CA THR A 187 -2.59 2.02 -4.17
C THR A 187 -1.61 1.02 -4.76
N ALA A 188 -0.95 1.33 -5.88
CA ALA A 188 0.03 0.45 -6.51
C ALA A 188 1.21 0.16 -5.56
N SER A 189 1.67 1.18 -4.84
CA SER A 189 2.76 1.04 -3.88
C SER A 189 2.34 0.24 -2.64
N ALA A 190 1.15 0.49 -2.10
CA ALA A 190 0.60 -0.27 -0.98
C ALA A 190 0.40 -1.74 -1.33
N TYR A 191 -0.07 -2.04 -2.54
CA TYR A 191 -0.22 -3.41 -3.03
C TYR A 191 1.12 -4.13 -3.12
N ALA A 192 2.15 -3.50 -3.71
CA ALA A 192 3.49 -4.06 -3.76
C ALA A 192 4.09 -4.27 -2.36
N ALA A 193 3.94 -3.30 -1.45
CA ALA A 193 4.40 -3.40 -0.06
C ALA A 193 3.72 -4.57 0.67
N GLY A 194 2.41 -4.75 0.52
CA GLY A 194 1.67 -5.85 1.15
C GLY A 194 2.16 -7.23 0.71
N LEU A 195 2.50 -7.41 -0.57
CA LEU A 195 3.07 -8.67 -1.07
C LEU A 195 4.44 -8.96 -0.44
N PHE A 196 5.24 -7.91 -0.20
CA PHE A 196 6.56 -8.03 0.44
C PHE A 196 6.40 -8.36 1.92
N ASP A 197 5.52 -7.64 2.61
CA ASP A 197 5.24 -7.84 4.02
C ASP A 197 4.74 -9.25 4.32
N GLN A 198 3.76 -9.73 3.53
CA GLN A 198 3.18 -11.06 3.70
C GLN A 198 4.20 -12.16 3.44
N THR A 199 5.05 -11.99 2.41
CA THR A 199 6.13 -12.95 2.13
C THR A 199 7.10 -13.00 3.31
N THR A 200 7.53 -11.84 3.82
CA THR A 200 8.43 -11.76 4.98
C THR A 200 7.80 -12.37 6.23
N GLU A 201 6.54 -12.10 6.52
CA GLU A 201 5.82 -12.63 7.67
C GLU A 201 5.73 -14.16 7.65
N ILE A 202 5.42 -14.75 6.48
CA ILE A 202 5.35 -16.21 6.32
C ILE A 202 6.72 -16.85 6.53
N PHE A 203 7.77 -16.31 5.91
CA PHE A 203 9.14 -16.82 6.04
C PHE A 203 9.68 -16.67 7.48
N TYR A 204 9.38 -15.56 8.13
CA TYR A 204 9.73 -15.33 9.53
C TYR A 204 8.98 -16.27 10.47
N SER A 205 7.67 -16.45 10.26
CA SER A 205 6.85 -17.37 11.06
C SER A 205 7.33 -18.82 10.91
N ALA A 206 7.63 -19.25 9.69
CA ALA A 206 8.22 -20.57 9.42
C ALA A 206 9.59 -20.74 10.10
N THR A 207 10.36 -19.67 10.26
CA THR A 207 11.65 -19.70 10.97
C THR A 207 11.47 -19.76 12.48
N LYS A 208 10.56 -18.94 13.03
CA LYS A 208 10.30 -18.83 14.47
C LYS A 208 9.72 -20.13 15.04
N ALA A 209 8.81 -20.78 14.32
CA ALA A 209 8.14 -22.00 14.76
C ALA A 209 9.04 -23.25 14.75
N SER A 210 10.25 -23.15 14.21
CA SER A 210 11.06 -24.33 13.88
C SER A 210 12.25 -24.56 14.82
N THR A 211 12.78 -25.80 14.77
CA THR A 211 13.97 -26.24 15.53
C THR A 211 15.25 -25.60 14.99
N SER A 212 16.42 -25.90 15.60
CA SER A 212 17.68 -25.23 15.23
C SER A 212 18.12 -25.47 13.78
N ASN A 213 17.71 -26.59 13.16
CA ASN A 213 18.20 -27.03 11.84
C ASN A 213 17.09 -27.04 10.77
N SER A 214 15.92 -26.52 11.11
CA SER A 214 14.79 -26.34 10.20
C SER A 214 14.42 -24.87 10.24
N TYR A 215 14.70 -24.09 9.20
CA TYR A 215 14.36 -22.66 9.18
C TYR A 215 14.40 -22.09 7.78
N CYS A 216 13.68 -20.99 7.53
CA CYS A 216 13.62 -20.37 6.20
C CYS A 216 14.41 -19.08 6.07
N LEU A 217 14.75 -18.44 7.20
CA LEU A 217 15.60 -17.25 7.27
C LEU A 217 16.86 -17.56 8.07
N GLU A 218 17.99 -17.44 7.40
CA GLU A 218 19.34 -17.55 7.96
C GLU A 218 19.84 -16.18 8.43
N GLN A 219 20.59 -16.14 9.52
CA GLN A 219 21.33 -14.95 9.93
C GLN A 219 22.40 -14.58 8.90
N GLU A 220 22.82 -13.32 8.86
CA GLU A 220 23.83 -12.90 7.86
C GLU A 220 25.24 -13.43 8.18
N SER A 221 25.60 -13.46 9.46
CA SER A 221 26.97 -13.70 9.92
C SER A 221 27.30 -15.16 10.21
N ASN A 222 26.31 -16.05 10.21
CA ASN A 222 26.48 -17.46 10.55
C ASN A 222 25.34 -18.32 9.99
N THR A 223 25.52 -19.64 9.98
CA THR A 223 24.56 -20.62 9.47
C THR A 223 23.51 -21.01 10.52
N ASN A 224 22.98 -20.03 11.26
CA ASN A 224 21.92 -20.24 12.25
C ASN A 224 20.62 -19.57 11.81
N LYS A 225 19.51 -20.09 12.35
CA LYS A 225 18.19 -19.47 12.21
C LYS A 225 18.17 -18.03 12.70
N LEU A 226 17.42 -17.17 12.03
CA LEU A 226 17.19 -15.79 12.47
C LEU A 226 16.59 -15.74 13.88
N ALA A 227 17.21 -14.96 14.78
CA ALA A 227 16.84 -14.92 16.20
C ALA A 227 15.70 -13.93 16.51
N ALA A 228 15.61 -12.82 15.78
CA ALA A 228 14.65 -11.75 16.04
C ALA A 228 14.19 -11.07 14.74
N ALA A 229 13.04 -10.39 14.78
CA ALA A 229 12.47 -9.70 13.63
C ALA A 229 13.12 -8.34 13.32
N THR A 230 14.02 -7.83 14.17
CA THR A 230 14.63 -6.49 14.02
C THR A 230 15.22 -6.22 12.62
N PRO A 231 15.91 -7.16 11.96
CA PRO A 231 16.41 -6.91 10.60
C PRO A 231 15.29 -6.80 9.54
N LEU A 232 14.11 -7.32 9.84
CA LEU A 232 12.93 -7.30 8.97
C LEU A 232 12.08 -6.05 9.20
N GLU A 233 12.61 -5.07 9.94
CA GLU A 233 11.96 -3.79 10.15
C GLU A 233 11.59 -3.14 8.82
N GLY A 234 10.36 -2.65 8.76
CA GLY A 234 9.78 -2.12 7.53
C GLY A 234 8.69 -3.03 6.97
N CYS A 235 8.89 -4.35 7.04
CA CYS A 235 7.81 -5.32 6.85
C CYS A 235 7.14 -5.67 8.17
N LEU A 236 7.96 -5.93 9.19
CA LEU A 236 7.51 -6.37 10.51
C LEU A 236 7.88 -5.34 11.60
N THR A 237 7.20 -5.44 12.75
CA THR A 237 7.63 -4.81 14.01
C THR A 237 8.71 -5.68 14.68
N ALA A 238 9.35 -5.17 15.73
CA ALA A 238 10.36 -5.93 16.48
C ALA A 238 9.79 -7.22 17.09
N GLU A 239 8.48 -7.23 17.41
CA GLU A 239 7.74 -8.37 17.93
C GLU A 239 7.38 -9.40 16.83
N GLY A 240 7.58 -9.04 15.56
CA GLY A 240 7.30 -9.89 14.40
C GLY A 240 5.88 -9.76 13.84
N ALA A 241 5.11 -8.76 14.25
CA ALA A 241 3.80 -8.46 13.66
C ALA A 241 3.95 -7.64 12.37
N LEU A 242 2.98 -7.68 11.46
CA LEU A 242 2.98 -6.85 10.25
C LEU A 242 3.05 -5.35 10.61
N LYS A 243 3.98 -4.63 10.00
CA LYS A 243 4.14 -3.18 10.18
C LYS A 243 3.19 -2.43 9.27
N LEU A 244 2.12 -1.89 9.86
CA LEU A 244 1.11 -1.14 9.11
C LEU A 244 1.61 0.24 8.68
N PRO A 245 1.12 0.77 7.54
CA PRO A 245 1.34 2.16 7.19
C PRO A 245 0.71 3.08 8.25
N THR A 246 1.29 4.26 8.42
CA THR A 246 0.77 5.29 9.33
C THR A 246 0.20 6.44 8.53
N GLU A 247 -0.78 7.13 9.10
CA GLU A 247 -1.33 8.36 8.54
C GLU A 247 -0.28 9.49 8.54
N GLY A 248 -0.55 10.52 7.74
CA GLY A 248 0.24 11.74 7.67
C GLY A 248 0.51 12.21 6.25
N ALA A 249 1.26 13.30 6.15
CA ALA A 249 1.72 13.91 4.91
C ALA A 249 3.22 14.17 5.02
N ASP A 250 3.98 13.81 3.99
CA ASP A 250 5.43 14.04 3.93
C ASP A 250 5.78 14.62 2.56
N GLN A 251 6.55 15.71 2.56
CA GLN A 251 6.98 16.36 1.33
C GLN A 251 8.10 15.58 0.62
N THR A 252 8.84 14.76 1.36
CA THR A 252 10.00 14.04 0.85
C THR A 252 9.57 12.93 -0.09
N PRO A 253 10.00 12.94 -1.36
CA PRO A 253 9.66 11.85 -2.27
C PRO A 253 10.35 10.55 -1.83
N PRO A 254 9.60 9.44 -1.68
CA PRO A 254 10.19 8.18 -1.27
C PRO A 254 11.14 7.62 -2.34
N LYS A 255 12.19 6.95 -1.86
CA LYS A 255 13.24 6.32 -2.68
C LYS A 255 12.92 4.83 -2.90
N VAL A 256 11.86 4.55 -3.64
CA VAL A 256 11.41 3.16 -3.90
C VAL A 256 12.45 2.33 -4.67
N ASP A 257 13.31 2.98 -5.46
CA ASP A 257 14.34 2.30 -6.25
C ASP A 257 15.70 2.16 -5.51
N LYS A 258 15.78 2.54 -4.22
CA LYS A 258 17.05 2.52 -3.44
C LYS A 258 17.75 1.15 -3.52
N ASN A 259 16.99 0.07 -3.43
CA ASN A 259 17.50 -1.30 -3.39
C ASN A 259 17.36 -2.04 -4.73
N LYS A 260 17.16 -1.32 -5.83
CA LYS A 260 16.99 -1.90 -7.18
C LYS A 260 18.16 -2.82 -7.60
N LYS A 261 19.37 -2.58 -7.12
CA LYS A 261 20.57 -3.39 -7.41
C LYS A 261 20.89 -4.46 -6.35
N ALA A 262 20.08 -4.56 -5.29
CA ALA A 262 20.33 -5.50 -4.19
C ALA A 262 20.39 -6.95 -4.66
N TYR A 263 19.64 -7.28 -5.72
CA TYR A 263 19.56 -8.63 -6.28
C TYR A 263 20.18 -8.71 -7.67
N SER A 264 21.14 -7.83 -8.02
CA SER A 264 21.86 -7.97 -9.30
C SER A 264 22.60 -9.32 -9.37
N GLU A 265 22.89 -9.81 -10.57
CA GLU A 265 23.67 -11.04 -10.78
C GLU A 265 24.89 -11.16 -9.85
N ALA A 266 25.65 -10.07 -9.71
CA ALA A 266 26.84 -9.99 -8.85
C ALA A 266 26.54 -10.14 -7.34
N ASN A 267 25.33 -9.79 -6.89
CA ASN A 267 24.96 -9.75 -5.47
C ASN A 267 24.09 -10.93 -5.02
N ARG A 268 23.51 -11.71 -5.95
CA ARG A 268 22.55 -12.78 -5.59
C ARG A 268 23.12 -13.89 -4.73
N GLN A 269 24.42 -14.16 -4.81
CA GLN A 269 25.05 -15.17 -3.97
C GLN A 269 25.05 -14.76 -2.49
N SER A 270 25.08 -13.46 -2.18
CA SER A 270 25.09 -12.99 -0.80
C SER A 270 23.73 -13.09 -0.11
N VAL A 271 22.67 -13.46 -0.84
CA VAL A 271 21.30 -13.59 -0.30
C VAL A 271 20.81 -15.04 -0.28
N LEU A 272 21.66 -16.00 -0.67
CA LEU A 272 21.41 -17.43 -0.54
C LEU A 272 22.00 -17.96 0.77
N GLY A 273 21.20 -18.71 1.53
CA GLY A 273 21.65 -19.38 2.76
C GLY A 273 22.17 -20.80 2.50
N GLN A 274 22.48 -21.50 3.58
CA GLN A 274 22.87 -22.91 3.58
C GLN A 274 21.67 -23.84 3.69
N ASP A 275 21.94 -25.14 3.64
CA ASP A 275 20.92 -26.19 3.75
C ASP A 275 20.29 -26.16 5.14
N SER A 276 18.96 -25.99 5.19
CA SER A 276 18.22 -25.70 6.42
C SER A 276 16.84 -26.35 6.46
N LYS A 277 16.52 -27.22 5.48
CA LYS A 277 15.23 -27.90 5.34
C LYS A 277 14.05 -26.91 5.26
N CYS A 278 14.26 -25.71 4.69
CA CYS A 278 13.16 -24.80 4.43
C CYS A 278 12.25 -25.34 3.32
N ARG A 279 11.01 -25.69 3.64
CA ARG A 279 10.06 -26.22 2.64
C ARG A 279 9.48 -25.15 1.73
N LEU A 280 9.60 -23.88 2.10
CA LEU A 280 9.15 -22.74 1.29
C LEU A 280 10.12 -22.40 0.15
N THR A 281 11.29 -23.01 0.10
CA THR A 281 12.33 -22.70 -0.90
C THR A 281 12.59 -23.86 -1.85
N THR A 282 11.80 -24.93 -1.78
CA THR A 282 11.93 -26.09 -2.66
C THR A 282 10.63 -26.44 -3.35
N THR A 283 10.75 -26.76 -4.62
CA THR A 283 9.68 -27.31 -5.47
C THR A 283 9.95 -28.77 -5.83
N ASP A 284 10.93 -29.40 -5.17
CA ASP A 284 11.32 -30.78 -5.40
C ASP A 284 10.13 -31.75 -5.21
N ASN A 285 9.99 -32.67 -6.17
CA ASN A 285 8.98 -33.71 -6.19
C ASN A 285 9.40 -34.97 -5.42
N THR A 286 10.65 -35.06 -4.96
CA THR A 286 11.20 -36.24 -4.26
C THR A 286 11.03 -36.13 -2.76
N ASN A 287 11.39 -34.97 -2.18
CA ASN A 287 11.45 -34.78 -0.74
C ASN A 287 10.30 -33.93 -0.17
N GLY A 288 9.34 -33.60 -1.03
CA GLY A 288 8.24 -32.70 -0.71
C GLY A 288 8.69 -31.24 -0.55
N GLY A 289 7.71 -30.35 -0.43
CA GLY A 289 7.94 -28.90 -0.34
C GLY A 289 6.61 -28.24 -0.06
N TYR A 290 6.09 -27.51 -1.04
CA TYR A 290 4.73 -26.96 -1.03
C TYR A 290 3.63 -28.04 -0.93
N VAL A 291 3.91 -29.23 -1.42
CA VAL A 291 3.02 -30.40 -1.32
C VAL A 291 3.57 -31.41 -0.32
N HIS A 292 2.65 -32.12 0.34
CA HIS A 292 2.96 -33.08 1.40
C HIS A 292 3.58 -34.37 0.87
N SER A 293 3.18 -34.83 -0.31
CA SER A 293 3.70 -36.02 -0.99
C SER A 293 4.28 -35.67 -2.36
N HIS A 294 4.92 -36.65 -3.01
CA HIS A 294 5.51 -36.52 -4.34
C HIS A 294 4.60 -35.76 -5.31
N GLY A 295 5.03 -34.58 -5.74
CA GLY A 295 4.26 -33.73 -6.64
C GLY A 295 5.07 -32.52 -7.09
N ASN A 296 5.01 -32.22 -8.38
CA ASN A 296 5.59 -31.01 -8.94
C ASN A 296 4.53 -29.90 -8.89
N VAL A 297 4.77 -28.86 -8.08
CA VAL A 297 3.89 -27.68 -8.02
C VAL A 297 4.16 -26.67 -9.13
N GLY A 298 5.12 -26.96 -10.00
CA GLY A 298 5.61 -26.06 -11.03
C GLY A 298 6.33 -24.87 -10.42
N THR A 299 6.18 -23.72 -11.06
CA THR A 299 6.80 -22.48 -10.61
C THR A 299 5.99 -21.84 -9.48
N VAL A 300 6.65 -21.56 -8.36
CA VAL A 300 6.09 -20.79 -7.26
C VAL A 300 6.77 -19.44 -7.17
N THR A 301 5.96 -18.38 -7.08
CA THR A 301 6.44 -17.00 -7.03
C THR A 301 5.96 -16.29 -5.77
N TRP A 302 6.87 -15.59 -5.12
CA TRP A 302 6.63 -14.78 -3.93
C TRP A 302 6.99 -13.31 -4.14
N ALA A 303 6.55 -12.47 -3.19
CA ALA A 303 6.86 -11.04 -3.19
C ALA A 303 6.62 -10.37 -4.56
N GLY A 304 5.52 -10.75 -5.22
CA GLY A 304 5.13 -10.19 -6.51
C GLY A 304 6.09 -10.45 -7.67
N GLY A 305 6.96 -11.46 -7.58
CA GLY A 305 7.96 -11.76 -8.61
C GLY A 305 9.40 -11.73 -8.11
N TYR A 306 9.67 -11.14 -6.94
CA TYR A 306 11.04 -11.02 -6.43
C TYR A 306 11.69 -12.36 -6.12
N LEU A 307 10.91 -13.37 -5.79
CA LEU A 307 11.37 -14.72 -5.48
C LEU A 307 10.62 -15.71 -6.35
N THR A 308 11.34 -16.54 -7.10
CA THR A 308 10.76 -17.55 -7.97
C THR A 308 11.51 -18.87 -7.82
N PHE A 309 10.77 -19.95 -7.55
CA PHE A 309 11.30 -21.32 -7.44
C PHE A 309 10.65 -22.16 -8.55
N THR A 310 11.45 -22.77 -9.42
CA THR A 310 10.96 -23.38 -10.67
C THR A 310 11.11 -24.89 -10.74
N ALA A 311 12.21 -25.44 -10.22
CA ALA A 311 12.43 -26.89 -10.11
C ALA A 311 13.54 -27.16 -9.08
N GLY A 312 13.21 -27.92 -8.03
CA GLY A 312 14.15 -28.27 -6.96
C GLY A 312 14.36 -27.16 -5.94
N ASP A 313 15.52 -27.18 -5.29
CA ASP A 313 15.89 -26.27 -4.22
C ASP A 313 16.26 -24.86 -4.71
N ALA A 314 16.11 -23.88 -3.81
CA ALA A 314 16.47 -22.51 -4.11
C ALA A 314 17.94 -22.38 -4.52
N THR A 315 18.15 -21.64 -5.59
CA THR A 315 19.47 -21.18 -6.03
C THR A 315 19.54 -19.66 -5.87
N ALA A 316 20.73 -19.09 -5.99
CA ALA A 316 20.90 -17.63 -5.99
C ALA A 316 20.06 -16.94 -7.08
N ALA A 317 19.78 -17.63 -8.20
CA ALA A 317 18.94 -17.14 -9.28
C ALA A 317 17.44 -17.04 -8.92
N ALA A 318 17.02 -17.55 -7.75
CA ALA A 318 15.64 -17.45 -7.29
C ALA A 318 15.20 -16.01 -7.05
N TRP A 319 16.10 -15.12 -6.64
CA TRP A 319 15.80 -13.69 -6.56
C TRP A 319 15.63 -13.11 -7.97
N ALA A 320 14.80 -12.09 -8.21
CA ALA A 320 14.64 -11.47 -9.54
C ALA A 320 15.64 -10.32 -9.76
N ASP A 321 16.31 -10.28 -10.94
CA ASP A 321 17.32 -9.24 -11.19
C ASP A 321 16.58 -8.01 -11.64
N THR A 322 16.58 -7.00 -10.78
CA THR A 322 15.86 -5.76 -11.02
C THR A 322 16.78 -4.59 -11.31
N SER A 323 18.09 -4.82 -11.47
CA SER A 323 19.10 -3.76 -11.62
C SER A 323 18.82 -2.81 -12.79
N GLU A 324 18.40 -3.35 -13.93
CA GLU A 324 18.02 -2.59 -15.12
C GLU A 324 16.56 -2.13 -15.09
N ASN A 325 15.62 -3.03 -14.77
CA ASN A 325 14.18 -2.74 -14.77
C ASN A 325 13.39 -3.69 -13.83
N TYR A 326 12.09 -3.44 -13.67
CA TYR A 326 11.20 -4.27 -12.84
C TYR A 326 10.33 -5.24 -13.64
N ASP A 327 10.72 -5.63 -14.86
CA ASP A 327 9.87 -6.47 -15.72
C ASP A 327 9.54 -7.83 -15.09
N LYS A 328 10.45 -8.36 -14.26
CA LYS A 328 10.26 -9.60 -13.49
C LYS A 328 9.45 -9.41 -12.20
N VAL A 329 9.13 -8.17 -11.82
CA VAL A 329 8.38 -7.83 -10.61
C VAL A 329 7.26 -6.84 -10.96
N PRO A 330 6.16 -7.31 -11.60
CA PRO A 330 5.11 -6.45 -12.13
C PRO A 330 4.50 -5.45 -11.12
N PRO A 331 4.23 -5.82 -9.85
CA PRO A 331 3.74 -4.87 -8.84
C PRO A 331 4.72 -3.72 -8.59
N MET A 332 6.02 -4.00 -8.55
CA MET A 332 7.06 -2.98 -8.37
C MET A 332 7.17 -2.08 -9.61
N LYS A 333 7.06 -2.65 -10.81
CA LYS A 333 7.01 -1.88 -12.06
C LYS A 333 5.86 -0.88 -12.07
N ALA A 334 4.66 -1.33 -11.69
CA ALA A 334 3.48 -0.47 -11.61
C ALA A 334 3.66 0.64 -10.57
N ALA A 335 4.15 0.31 -9.37
CA ALA A 335 4.38 1.27 -8.30
C ALA A 335 5.45 2.33 -8.67
N SER A 336 6.61 1.91 -9.19
CA SER A 336 7.70 2.80 -9.60
C SER A 336 7.25 3.74 -10.72
N LYS A 337 6.54 3.22 -11.74
CA LYS A 337 5.96 4.03 -12.82
C LYS A 337 4.94 5.05 -12.30
N ALA A 338 3.99 4.62 -11.47
CA ALA A 338 2.95 5.50 -10.94
C ALA A 338 3.53 6.63 -10.07
N LEU A 339 4.56 6.33 -9.27
CA LEU A 339 5.28 7.33 -8.49
C LEU A 339 6.04 8.34 -9.39
N ALA A 340 6.67 7.87 -10.46
CA ALA A 340 7.34 8.75 -11.43
C ALA A 340 6.33 9.72 -12.07
N GLU A 341 5.19 9.21 -12.55
CA GLU A 341 4.13 10.04 -13.12
C GLU A 341 3.55 11.06 -12.13
N LEU A 342 3.41 10.69 -10.85
CA LEU A 342 2.99 11.62 -9.79
C LEU A 342 4.03 12.73 -9.59
N LYS A 343 5.32 12.39 -9.57
CA LYS A 343 6.43 13.37 -9.41
C LYS A 343 6.48 14.35 -10.58
N GLU A 344 6.31 13.86 -11.81
CA GLU A 344 6.26 14.70 -13.01
C GLU A 344 5.09 15.70 -12.94
N MET A 345 3.89 15.22 -12.64
CA MET A 345 2.72 16.11 -12.54
C MET A 345 2.85 17.13 -11.40
N ALA A 346 3.37 16.69 -10.25
CA ALA A 346 3.56 17.56 -9.08
C ALA A 346 4.63 18.64 -9.29
N THR A 347 5.51 18.50 -10.28
CA THR A 347 6.49 19.54 -10.64
C THR A 347 5.98 20.48 -11.73
N ALA A 348 5.21 19.97 -12.69
CA ALA A 348 4.69 20.74 -13.83
C ALA A 348 3.78 21.91 -13.40
N GLY A 349 2.75 21.66 -12.58
CA GLY A 349 1.82 22.74 -12.22
C GLY A 349 2.27 23.67 -11.09
N ASN A 350 3.46 23.47 -10.52
CA ASN A 350 4.10 24.44 -9.62
C ASN A 350 5.02 25.43 -10.39
N ALA A 351 5.28 25.18 -11.67
CA ALA A 351 6.05 26.08 -12.53
C ALA A 351 5.18 27.23 -13.06
N ASP A 352 3.92 26.96 -13.43
CA ASP A 352 3.01 27.97 -13.98
C ASP A 352 2.56 29.04 -12.97
N THR A 353 2.75 28.80 -11.68
CA THR A 353 2.45 29.79 -10.61
C THR A 353 3.66 30.63 -10.19
N LYS A 354 4.89 30.26 -10.59
CA LYS A 354 6.12 30.97 -10.21
C LYS A 354 6.61 32.00 -11.24
N THR A 355 6.04 32.02 -12.44
CA THR A 355 6.47 32.89 -13.55
C THR A 355 5.61 34.14 -13.77
N CYS A 356 4.83 34.59 -12.78
CA CYS A 356 4.03 35.81 -12.87
C CYS A 356 4.50 36.90 -11.91
#